data_AF-A0A9W7GQ04-F1
#
_entry.id   AF-A0A9W7GQ04-F1
#
_cell.length_a   1.000
_cell.length_b   1.000
_cell.length_c   1.000
_cell.angle_alpha   90.00
_cell.angle_beta   90.00
_cell.angle_gamma   90.00
#
_symmetry.space_group_name_H-M   'P 1'
#
loop_
_entity.id
_entity.type
_entity.pdbx_description
1 polymer ?
#
loop_
_entity_poly.entity_id
_entity_poly.type
_entity_poly.pdbx_seq_one_letter_code
_entity_poly.pdbx_strand_id
1 'polypeptide(L)'
;MEITIIKEYGVVHLSGAFTLGEQEELFNAVKGHVRGVGDAPGIFHASSGQQGSAHRVESLHNLGELLFSRCAEALVESIEGGGITADEIQNEPALRRLSDAVSGKNPPNVNNVTGASYKRGAKMNNHSDLNRPLYTMSVAVGDTCDFTVGKPTARPYKNERSGKPVTISMQSGDSIYFDGGSVPHEVARLEPDTGPLFFKKGAPRDIARISILFREPC
;
A
#
# COMPACT_ATOMS: atom_id res chain seq x y z
N MET A 1 3.37 -16.67 2.33
CA MET A 1 2.83 -15.46 1.69
C MET A 1 1.77 -15.92 0.71
N GLU A 2 0.59 -15.33 0.77
CA GLU A 2 -0.52 -15.64 -0.14
C GLU A 2 -0.82 -14.41 -1.01
N ILE A 3 -1.22 -14.62 -2.26
CA ILE A 3 -1.56 -13.54 -3.20
C ILE A 3 -3.05 -13.53 -3.50
N THR A 4 -3.63 -12.33 -3.49
CA THR A 4 -4.99 -12.06 -3.98
C THR A 4 -4.92 -10.96 -5.04
N ILE A 5 -5.54 -11.19 -6.20
CA ILE A 5 -5.61 -10.21 -7.29
C ILE A 5 -7.07 -9.79 -7.48
N ILE A 6 -7.36 -8.49 -7.35
CA ILE A 6 -8.64 -7.91 -7.76
C ILE A 6 -8.45 -7.36 -9.17
N LYS A 7 -8.73 -8.20 -10.15
CA LYS A 7 -8.39 -7.98 -11.57
C LYS A 7 -9.03 -6.70 -12.11
N GLU A 8 -10.27 -6.44 -11.71
CA GLU A 8 -11.09 -5.31 -12.16
C GLU A 8 -10.45 -3.94 -11.85
N TYR A 9 -9.60 -3.88 -10.81
CA TYR A 9 -8.96 -2.65 -10.35
C TYR A 9 -7.44 -2.71 -10.44
N GLY A 10 -6.87 -3.82 -10.91
CA GLY A 10 -5.42 -4.04 -10.93
C GLY A 10 -4.78 -3.96 -9.55
N VAL A 11 -5.47 -4.44 -8.52
CA VAL A 11 -5.01 -4.46 -7.13
C VAL A 11 -4.40 -5.81 -6.82
N VAL A 12 -3.22 -5.82 -6.22
CA VAL A 12 -2.53 -7.04 -5.78
C VAL A 12 -2.26 -6.95 -4.28
N HIS A 13 -2.80 -7.89 -3.50
CA HIS A 13 -2.56 -8.01 -2.06
C HIS A 13 -1.66 -9.21 -1.80
N LEU A 14 -0.61 -8.97 -1.01
CA LEU A 14 0.28 -9.99 -0.50
C LEU A 14 0.06 -10.14 1.01
N SER A 15 -0.59 -11.23 1.42
CA SER A 15 -0.77 -11.54 2.83
C SER A 15 0.51 -12.11 3.44
N GLY A 16 0.92 -11.55 4.58
CA GLY A 16 2.17 -11.92 5.25
C GLY A 16 3.41 -11.56 4.42
N ALA A 17 3.40 -10.40 3.77
CA ALA A 17 4.54 -9.89 2.98
C ALA A 17 5.77 -9.58 3.84
N PHE A 18 5.56 -9.29 5.13
CA PHE A 18 6.59 -9.04 6.13
C PHE A 18 6.49 -10.01 7.31
N THR A 19 7.63 -10.57 7.70
CA THR A 19 7.83 -11.22 9.01
C THR A 19 7.68 -10.21 10.15
N LEU A 20 7.45 -10.69 11.38
CA LEU A 20 7.36 -9.80 12.55
C LEU A 20 8.63 -8.95 12.76
N GLY A 21 9.81 -9.50 12.47
CA GLY A 21 11.07 -8.76 12.56
C GLY A 21 11.16 -7.62 11.55
N GLU A 22 10.84 -7.89 10.27
CA GLU A 22 10.82 -6.86 9.24
C GLU A 22 9.77 -5.77 9.55
N GLN A 23 8.62 -6.13 10.14
CA GLN A 23 7.61 -5.15 10.56
C GLN A 23 8.13 -4.23 11.68
N GLU A 24 8.85 -4.79 12.67
CA GLU A 24 9.44 -4.01 13.76
C GLU A 24 10.57 -3.09 13.26
N GLU A 25 11.41 -3.57 12.36
CA GLU A 25 12.46 -2.76 11.71
C GLU A 25 11.85 -1.59 10.92
N LEU A 26 10.85 -1.86 10.08
CA LEU A 26 10.13 -0.83 9.33
C LEU A 26 9.50 0.19 10.27
N PHE A 27 8.80 -0.27 11.31
CA PHE A 27 8.20 0.62 12.29
C PHE A 27 9.25 1.48 12.99
N ASN A 28 10.37 0.91 13.41
CA ASN A 28 11.46 1.65 14.05
C ASN A 28 12.07 2.71 13.14
N ALA A 29 12.13 2.46 11.83
CA ALA A 29 12.62 3.43 10.85
C ALA A 29 11.67 4.64 10.69
N VAL A 30 10.35 4.45 10.85
CA VAL A 30 9.36 5.52 10.60
C VAL A 30 8.71 6.10 11.85
N LYS A 31 8.84 5.47 13.02
CA LYS A 31 8.11 5.85 14.25
C LYS A 31 8.30 7.30 14.68
N GLY A 32 9.45 7.91 14.39
CA GLY A 32 9.73 9.31 14.68
C GLY A 32 8.84 10.30 13.91
N HIS A 33 8.21 9.85 12.82
CA HIS A 33 7.32 10.65 11.97
C HIS A 33 5.84 10.44 12.29
N VAL A 34 5.50 9.37 13.03
CA VAL A 34 4.12 8.98 13.33
C VAL A 34 3.49 9.95 14.32
N ARG A 35 2.34 10.54 13.95
CA ARG A 35 1.64 11.55 14.76
C ARG A 35 0.12 11.46 14.58
N GLY A 36 -0.65 11.55 15.67
CA GLY A 36 -2.10 11.66 15.58
C GLY A 36 -2.55 13.09 15.25
N VAL A 37 -3.60 13.26 14.44
CA VAL A 37 -4.17 14.57 14.09
C VAL A 37 -5.69 14.55 14.27
N GLY A 38 -6.19 15.05 15.40
CA GLY A 38 -7.63 15.02 15.70
C GLY A 38 -8.18 13.59 15.60
N ASP A 39 -9.35 13.42 14.98
CA ASP A 39 -9.96 12.11 14.71
C ASP A 39 -9.64 11.57 13.31
N ALA A 40 -8.93 12.36 12.50
CA ALA A 40 -8.54 11.98 11.15
C ALA A 40 -7.23 11.20 11.15
N PRO A 41 -6.95 10.40 10.10
CA PRO A 41 -5.64 9.80 9.91
C PRO A 41 -4.56 10.89 9.83
N GLY A 42 -3.53 10.76 10.65
CA GLY A 42 -2.38 11.67 10.66
C GLY A 42 -1.42 11.33 9.54
N ILE A 43 -1.40 12.15 8.49
CA ILE A 43 -0.46 12.00 7.36
C ILE A 43 0.93 12.49 7.76
N PHE A 44 1.93 11.70 7.42
CA PHE A 44 3.34 12.01 7.64
C PHE A 44 4.19 11.70 6.42
N HIS A 45 5.33 12.40 6.34
CA HIS A 45 6.39 12.16 5.38
C HIS A 45 7.55 11.47 6.09
N ALA A 46 8.10 10.42 5.46
CA ALA A 46 9.22 9.66 5.99
C ALA A 46 10.48 9.83 5.14
N SER A 47 10.36 9.82 3.81
CA SER A 47 11.51 9.94 2.91
C SER A 47 11.10 10.40 1.51
N SER A 48 11.93 11.17 0.82
CA SER A 48 11.71 11.49 -0.60
C SER A 48 12.97 12.00 -1.28
N GLY A 49 12.94 11.99 -2.61
CA GLY A 49 13.95 12.64 -3.44
C GLY A 49 14.82 11.64 -4.20
N GLN A 50 15.75 12.19 -4.97
CA GLN A 50 16.75 11.44 -5.73
C GLN A 50 17.82 10.85 -4.82
N GLN A 51 18.52 9.82 -5.30
CA GLN A 51 19.66 9.22 -4.60
C GLN A 51 20.67 10.28 -4.15
N GLY A 52 21.09 10.20 -2.88
CA GLY A 52 22.02 11.18 -2.28
C GLY A 52 21.37 12.49 -1.78
N SER A 53 20.05 12.65 -1.89
CA SER A 53 19.35 13.78 -1.25
C SER A 53 19.38 13.67 0.28
N ALA A 54 19.51 14.81 0.98
CA ALA A 54 19.47 14.86 2.45
C ALA A 54 18.13 14.40 3.07
N HIS A 55 17.06 14.38 2.27
CA HIS A 55 15.72 13.95 2.70
C HIS A 55 15.41 12.50 2.29
N ARG A 56 16.40 11.78 1.76
CA ARG A 56 16.27 10.40 1.30
C ARG A 56 16.90 9.43 2.28
N VAL A 57 16.09 8.50 2.77
CA VAL A 57 16.49 7.37 3.60
C VAL A 57 16.57 6.13 2.72
N GLU A 58 17.76 5.83 2.18
CA GLU A 58 17.94 4.79 1.16
C GLU A 58 17.35 3.43 1.55
N SER A 59 17.41 3.04 2.83
CA SER A 59 16.84 1.77 3.29
C SER A 59 15.33 1.66 3.06
N LEU A 60 14.58 2.77 3.18
CA LEU A 60 13.14 2.78 2.90
C LEU A 60 12.85 2.69 1.40
N HIS A 61 13.67 3.32 0.56
CA HIS A 61 13.49 3.25 -0.89
C HIS A 61 13.83 1.87 -1.43
N ASN A 62 14.95 1.28 -0.99
CA ASN A 62 15.34 -0.09 -1.32
C ASN A 62 14.26 -1.10 -0.90
N LEU A 63 13.68 -0.92 0.29
CA LEU A 63 12.57 -1.75 0.77
C LEU A 63 11.34 -1.62 -0.13
N GLY A 64 10.99 -0.38 -0.52
CA GLY A 64 9.90 -0.14 -1.46
C GLY A 64 10.12 -0.86 -2.79
N GLU A 65 11.29 -0.69 -3.41
CA GLU A 65 11.64 -1.34 -4.68
C GLU A 65 11.64 -2.87 -4.58
N LEU A 66 12.13 -3.42 -3.46
CA LEU A 66 12.05 -4.84 -3.15
C LEU A 66 10.59 -5.34 -3.09
N LEU A 67 9.68 -4.57 -2.48
CA LEU A 67 8.27 -4.95 -2.40
C LEU A 67 7.57 -4.92 -3.74
N PHE A 68 7.85 -3.92 -4.57
CA PHE A 68 7.36 -3.90 -5.94
C PHE A 68 7.85 -5.13 -6.72
N SER A 69 9.11 -5.51 -6.53
CA SER A 69 9.68 -6.71 -7.16
C SER A 69 9.01 -8.00 -6.67
N ARG A 70 8.86 -8.19 -5.34
CA ARG A 70 8.12 -9.34 -4.76
C ARG A 70 6.69 -9.43 -5.29
N CYS A 71 6.01 -8.29 -5.43
CA CYS A 71 4.65 -8.23 -5.96
C CYS A 71 4.59 -8.57 -7.45
N ALA A 72 5.58 -8.16 -8.22
CA ALA A 72 5.68 -8.48 -9.64
C ALA A 72 6.01 -9.97 -9.87
N GLU A 73 6.87 -10.56 -9.04
CA GLU A 73 7.15 -12.00 -9.02
C GLU A 73 5.89 -12.81 -8.69
N ALA A 74 5.18 -12.45 -7.63
CA ALA A 74 3.94 -13.13 -7.24
C ALA A 74 2.84 -13.02 -8.32
N LEU A 75 2.81 -11.92 -9.07
CA LEU A 75 1.92 -11.77 -10.23
C LEU A 75 2.25 -12.79 -11.33
N VAL A 76 3.54 -13.05 -11.60
CA VAL A 76 3.97 -14.06 -12.58
C VAL A 76 3.59 -15.47 -12.13
N GLU A 77 3.82 -15.81 -10.87
CA GLU A 77 3.41 -17.11 -10.31
C GLU A 77 1.89 -17.33 -10.42
N SER A 78 1.11 -16.26 -10.29
CA SER A 78 -0.36 -16.31 -10.46
C SER A 78 -0.79 -16.62 -11.91
N ILE A 79 0.05 -16.33 -12.91
CA ILE A 79 -0.20 -16.72 -14.30
C ILE A 79 -0.02 -18.23 -14.44
N GLU A 80 1.08 -18.76 -13.92
CA GLU A 80 1.42 -20.19 -13.98
C GLU A 80 0.38 -21.05 -13.25
N GLY A 81 -0.14 -20.54 -12.12
CA GLY A 81 -1.22 -21.17 -11.35
C GLY A 81 -2.63 -21.00 -11.93
N GLY A 82 -2.78 -20.30 -13.07
CA GLY A 82 -4.09 -20.06 -13.70
C GLY A 82 -4.99 -19.05 -12.98
N GLY A 83 -4.46 -18.27 -12.03
CA GLY A 83 -5.18 -17.23 -11.32
C GLY A 83 -5.47 -15.99 -12.17
N ILE A 84 -4.61 -15.69 -13.15
CA ILE A 84 -4.74 -14.57 -14.09
C ILE A 84 -4.14 -14.91 -15.47
N THR A 85 -4.70 -14.35 -16.54
CA THR A 85 -4.18 -14.53 -17.90
C THR A 85 -3.26 -13.38 -18.33
N ALA A 86 -2.40 -13.63 -19.33
CA ALA A 86 -1.56 -12.59 -19.91
C ALA A 86 -2.39 -11.44 -20.52
N ASP A 87 -3.54 -11.75 -21.13
CA ASP A 87 -4.44 -10.74 -21.70
C ASP A 87 -5.06 -9.86 -20.61
N GLU A 88 -5.44 -10.43 -19.46
CA GLU A 88 -5.93 -9.66 -18.30
C GLU A 88 -4.85 -8.70 -17.80
N ILE A 89 -3.58 -9.13 -17.74
CA ILE A 89 -2.45 -8.28 -17.34
C ILE A 89 -2.22 -7.14 -18.34
N GLN A 90 -2.24 -7.42 -19.65
CA GLN A 90 -1.97 -6.39 -20.67
C GLN A 90 -3.04 -5.31 -20.74
N ASN A 91 -4.30 -5.67 -20.45
CA ASN A 91 -5.44 -4.77 -20.50
C ASN A 91 -5.60 -3.92 -19.24
N GLU A 92 -4.98 -4.32 -18.12
CA GLU A 92 -5.05 -3.57 -16.86
C GLU A 92 -3.75 -2.79 -16.58
N PRO A 93 -3.76 -1.44 -16.64
CA PRO A 93 -2.55 -0.63 -16.54
C PRO A 93 -1.67 -0.90 -15.31
N ALA A 94 -2.26 -1.12 -14.14
CA ALA A 94 -1.50 -1.37 -12.92
C ALA A 94 -0.81 -2.76 -12.95
N LEU A 95 -1.49 -3.78 -13.47
CA LEU A 95 -0.90 -5.11 -13.62
C LEU A 95 0.17 -5.12 -14.71
N ARG A 96 -0.04 -4.41 -15.82
CA ARG A 96 0.98 -4.21 -16.85
C ARG A 96 2.22 -3.51 -16.30
N ARG A 97 2.06 -2.53 -15.41
CA ARG A 97 3.20 -1.86 -14.75
C ARG A 97 4.02 -2.84 -13.92
N LEU A 98 3.40 -3.75 -13.17
CA LEU A 98 4.11 -4.81 -12.45
C LEU A 98 4.80 -5.78 -13.41
N SER A 99 4.14 -6.17 -14.50
CA SER A 99 4.75 -7.03 -15.54
C SER A 99 5.98 -6.36 -16.19
N ASP A 100 5.95 -5.05 -16.39
CA ASP A 100 7.11 -4.29 -16.89
C ASP A 100 8.25 -4.22 -15.83
N ALA A 101 7.92 -4.29 -14.53
CA ALA A 101 8.91 -4.33 -13.45
C ALA A 101 9.68 -5.66 -13.42
N VAL A 102 8.98 -6.80 -13.43
CA VAL A 102 9.61 -8.13 -13.37
C VAL A 102 10.44 -8.45 -14.62
N SER A 103 10.03 -7.92 -15.78
CA SER A 103 10.81 -8.07 -17.02
C SER A 103 12.04 -7.16 -17.09
N GLY A 104 12.24 -6.28 -16.11
CA GLY A 104 13.33 -5.30 -16.08
C GLY A 104 13.18 -4.15 -17.10
N LYS A 105 12.08 -4.12 -17.86
CA LYS A 105 11.82 -3.07 -18.86
C LYS A 105 11.65 -1.70 -18.21
N ASN A 106 10.89 -1.64 -17.12
CA ASN A 106 10.73 -0.47 -16.28
C ASN A 106 10.91 -0.90 -14.82
N PRO A 107 12.15 -0.94 -14.29
CA PRO A 107 12.38 -1.35 -12.90
C PRO A 107 11.60 -0.44 -11.93
N PRO A 108 11.24 -0.92 -10.73
CA PRO A 108 10.63 -0.07 -9.71
C PRO A 108 11.51 1.14 -9.40
N ASN A 109 10.90 2.31 -9.27
CA ASN A 109 11.58 3.54 -8.87
C ASN A 109 10.78 4.22 -7.77
N VAL A 110 11.04 3.85 -6.52
CA VAL A 110 10.37 4.49 -5.38
C VAL A 110 11.10 5.80 -5.10
N ASN A 111 10.37 6.92 -5.20
CA ASN A 111 10.95 8.25 -4.96
C ASN A 111 10.27 9.02 -3.81
N ASN A 112 9.20 8.47 -3.26
CA ASN A 112 8.45 9.06 -2.17
C ASN A 112 7.95 7.97 -1.21
N VAL A 113 8.22 8.17 0.09
CA VAL A 113 7.76 7.35 1.19
C VAL A 113 7.00 8.23 2.17
N THR A 114 5.70 7.99 2.25
CA THR A 114 4.79 8.69 3.16
C THR A 114 4.06 7.67 4.02
N GLY A 115 3.22 8.13 4.92
CA GLY A 115 2.33 7.24 5.62
C GLY A 115 1.13 7.95 6.23
N ALA A 116 0.20 7.13 6.68
CA ALA A 116 -0.97 7.55 7.43
C ALA A 116 -0.99 6.79 8.75
N SER A 117 -1.26 7.50 9.84
CA SER A 117 -1.40 6.92 11.17
C SER A 117 -2.84 7.05 11.64
N TYR A 118 -3.39 5.95 12.11
CA TYR A 118 -4.79 5.82 12.44
C TYR A 118 -4.96 5.64 13.93
N LYS A 119 -5.79 6.49 14.53
CA LYS A 119 -6.24 6.27 15.90
C LYS A 119 -7.20 5.09 15.97
N ARG A 120 -7.41 4.53 17.17
CA ARG A 120 -8.47 3.55 17.40
C ARG A 120 -9.82 4.07 16.90
N GLY A 121 -10.48 3.28 16.05
CA GLY A 121 -11.78 3.65 15.45
C GLY A 121 -11.72 4.70 14.33
N ALA A 122 -10.53 5.22 13.99
CA ALA A 122 -10.37 6.12 12.85
C ALA A 122 -10.64 5.38 11.53
N LYS A 123 -11.07 6.14 10.53
CA LYS A 123 -11.32 5.68 9.16
C LYS A 123 -10.72 6.65 8.16
N MET A 124 -10.42 6.18 6.96
CA MET A 124 -10.16 7.03 5.81
C MET A 124 -11.35 6.94 4.88
N ASN A 125 -12.03 8.05 4.60
CA ASN A 125 -13.18 8.05 3.69
C ASN A 125 -12.73 7.75 2.26
N ASN A 126 -13.66 7.25 1.44
CA ASN A 126 -13.41 6.94 0.02
C ASN A 126 -12.84 8.12 -0.75
N HIS A 127 -11.69 7.91 -1.41
CA HIS A 127 -10.97 8.92 -2.19
C HIS A 127 -10.08 8.26 -3.24
N SER A 128 -9.60 9.07 -4.18
CA SER A 128 -8.42 8.78 -5.00
C SER A 128 -7.32 9.77 -4.64
N ASP A 129 -6.08 9.32 -4.61
CA ASP A 129 -4.93 10.14 -4.17
C ASP A 129 -4.65 11.31 -5.12
N LEU A 130 -4.85 11.10 -6.43
CA LEU A 130 -4.56 12.05 -7.50
C LEU A 130 -5.58 11.91 -8.64
N ASN A 131 -5.46 12.76 -9.66
CA ASN A 131 -6.25 12.73 -10.90
C ASN A 131 -5.44 12.19 -12.11
N ARG A 132 -4.44 11.36 -11.81
CA ARG A 132 -3.51 10.71 -12.75
C ARG A 132 -2.99 9.42 -12.10
N PRO A 133 -2.46 8.45 -12.85
CA PRO A 133 -1.92 7.22 -12.27
C PRO A 133 -0.91 7.51 -11.14
N LEU A 134 -0.96 6.75 -10.05
CA LEU A 134 -0.04 6.80 -8.92
C LEU A 134 0.17 5.39 -8.37
N TYR A 135 1.18 4.70 -8.89
CA TYR A 135 1.49 3.34 -8.44
C TYR A 135 2.02 3.38 -7.00
N THR A 136 1.26 2.73 -6.12
CA THR A 136 1.47 2.76 -4.69
C THR A 136 1.60 1.34 -4.17
N MET A 137 2.65 1.09 -3.41
CA MET A 137 2.76 -0.06 -2.53
C MET A 137 2.49 0.41 -1.10
N SER A 138 1.47 -0.13 -0.46
CA SER A 138 1.11 0.18 0.93
C SER A 138 1.40 -1.01 1.83
N VAL A 139 2.10 -0.78 2.96
CA VAL A 139 2.38 -1.81 3.97
C VAL A 139 1.63 -1.47 5.25
N ALA A 140 0.96 -2.48 5.81
CA ALA A 140 0.19 -2.40 7.03
C ALA A 140 1.05 -2.73 8.26
N VAL A 141 1.03 -1.89 9.30
CA VAL A 141 1.60 -2.23 10.62
C VAL A 141 0.63 -1.79 11.73
N GLY A 142 0.30 -2.70 12.65
CA GLY A 142 -0.66 -2.45 13.74
C GLY A 142 -1.97 -3.21 13.56
N ASP A 143 -3.06 -2.66 14.07
CA ASP A 143 -4.39 -3.28 14.02
C ASP A 143 -4.83 -3.55 12.57
N THR A 144 -5.49 -4.70 12.36
CA THR A 144 -6.12 -5.13 11.11
C THR A 144 -7.10 -4.07 10.60
N CYS A 145 -7.19 -3.87 9.28
CA CYS A 145 -8.20 -2.99 8.70
C CYS A 145 -8.99 -3.61 7.55
N ASP A 146 -10.21 -3.13 7.37
CA ASP A 146 -11.01 -3.38 6.18
C ASP A 146 -10.64 -2.32 5.12
N PHE A 147 -9.80 -2.70 4.16
CA PHE A 147 -9.42 -1.86 3.02
C PHE A 147 -10.35 -2.13 1.85
N THR A 148 -11.10 -1.13 1.41
CA THR A 148 -12.08 -1.27 0.33
C THR A 148 -11.62 -0.51 -0.90
N VAL A 149 -11.77 -1.11 -2.08
CA VAL A 149 -11.45 -0.51 -3.39
C VAL A 149 -12.66 -0.52 -4.31
N GLY A 150 -12.65 0.34 -5.32
CA GLY A 150 -13.60 0.31 -6.43
C GLY A 150 -14.96 0.97 -6.16
N LYS A 151 -15.19 1.49 -4.95
CA LYS A 151 -16.38 2.28 -4.63
C LYS A 151 -16.31 3.65 -5.32
N PRO A 152 -17.32 4.09 -6.07
CA PRO A 152 -17.26 5.40 -6.74
C PRO A 152 -17.09 6.54 -5.73
N THR A 153 -16.22 7.50 -6.03
CA THR A 153 -16.09 8.70 -5.17
C THR A 153 -17.27 9.65 -5.39
N ALA A 154 -17.50 10.57 -4.45
CA ALA A 154 -18.57 11.57 -4.59
C ALA A 154 -18.30 12.57 -5.74
N ARG A 155 -17.04 12.73 -6.15
CA ARG A 155 -16.59 13.64 -7.21
C ARG A 155 -15.50 12.95 -8.04
N PRO A 156 -15.88 12.00 -8.92
CA PRO A 156 -14.92 11.17 -9.61
C PRO A 156 -14.05 11.97 -10.58
N TYR A 157 -12.76 11.66 -10.60
CA TYR A 157 -11.87 12.14 -11.66
C TYR A 157 -12.15 11.40 -12.97
N LYS A 158 -11.70 11.97 -14.10
CA LYS A 158 -11.90 11.36 -15.43
C LYS A 158 -11.23 10.00 -15.57
N ASN A 159 -10.16 9.75 -14.81
CA ASN A 159 -9.41 8.50 -14.80
C ASN A 159 -9.88 7.55 -13.68
N GLU A 160 -10.96 7.87 -12.94
CA GLU A 160 -11.45 6.99 -11.88
C GLU A 160 -11.92 5.65 -12.46
N ARG A 161 -11.46 4.56 -11.84
CA ARG A 161 -11.84 3.18 -12.14
C ARG A 161 -12.61 2.62 -10.95
N SER A 162 -13.93 2.76 -11.00
CA SER A 162 -14.88 2.29 -9.98
C SER A 162 -15.91 1.30 -10.55
N GLY A 163 -16.58 0.57 -9.67
CA GLY A 163 -17.55 -0.47 -9.99
C GLY A 163 -18.10 -1.12 -8.73
N LYS A 164 -18.15 -2.46 -8.69
CA LYS A 164 -18.56 -3.20 -7.50
C LYS A 164 -17.45 -3.14 -6.43
N PRO A 165 -17.71 -2.57 -5.24
CA PRO A 165 -16.67 -2.50 -4.20
C PRO A 165 -16.19 -3.87 -3.77
N VAL A 166 -14.89 -3.99 -3.51
CA VAL A 166 -14.25 -5.18 -2.95
C VAL A 166 -13.49 -4.78 -1.70
N THR A 167 -13.64 -5.56 -0.62
CA THR A 167 -12.99 -5.30 0.66
C THR A 167 -12.00 -6.42 0.99
N ILE A 168 -10.77 -6.04 1.34
CA ILE A 168 -9.71 -6.91 1.81
C ILE A 168 -9.47 -6.62 3.29
N SER A 169 -9.39 -7.67 4.11
CA SER A 169 -8.92 -7.54 5.50
C SER A 169 -7.39 -7.57 5.51
N MET A 170 -6.77 -6.43 5.82
CA MET A 170 -5.31 -6.27 5.83
C MET A 170 -4.76 -6.36 7.23
N GLN A 171 -4.04 -7.45 7.52
CA GLN A 171 -3.36 -7.68 8.80
C GLN A 171 -2.02 -6.96 8.88
N SER A 172 -1.41 -6.93 10.06
CA SER A 172 -0.05 -6.39 10.22
C SER A 172 0.96 -7.24 9.43
N GLY A 173 1.74 -6.57 8.58
CA GLY A 173 2.71 -7.20 7.69
C GLY A 173 2.19 -7.50 6.30
N ASP A 174 0.91 -7.26 6.02
CA ASP A 174 0.39 -7.34 4.65
C ASP A 174 0.87 -6.15 3.82
N SER A 175 1.03 -6.38 2.52
CA SER A 175 1.25 -5.31 1.54
C SER A 175 0.19 -5.33 0.44
N ILE A 176 -0.09 -4.16 -0.12
CA ILE A 176 -1.03 -4.01 -1.24
C ILE A 176 -0.48 -3.05 -2.28
N TYR A 177 -0.46 -3.50 -3.53
CA TYR A 177 -0.15 -2.71 -4.71
C TYR A 177 -1.43 -2.27 -5.41
N PHE A 178 -1.50 -1.00 -5.79
CA PHE A 178 -2.61 -0.45 -6.58
C PHE A 178 -2.23 0.89 -7.23
N ASP A 179 -3.02 1.31 -8.20
CA ASP A 179 -2.98 2.67 -8.73
C ASP A 179 -3.85 3.60 -7.86
N GLY A 180 -3.25 4.21 -6.85
CA GLY A 180 -3.96 5.08 -5.91
C GLY A 180 -4.54 6.36 -6.54
N GLY A 181 -4.07 6.73 -7.73
CA GLY A 181 -4.56 7.88 -8.45
C GLY A 181 -5.76 7.60 -9.36
N SER A 182 -6.03 6.33 -9.68
CA SER A 182 -7.18 5.95 -10.49
C SER A 182 -8.18 5.06 -9.75
N VAL A 183 -7.76 4.31 -8.74
CA VAL A 183 -8.61 3.38 -7.99
C VAL A 183 -9.08 4.04 -6.68
N PRO A 184 -10.39 4.32 -6.54
CA PRO A 184 -10.93 4.80 -5.28
C PRO A 184 -10.73 3.77 -4.18
N HIS A 185 -10.37 4.24 -3.00
CA HIS A 185 -10.13 3.38 -1.86
C HIS A 185 -10.47 4.06 -0.52
N GLU A 186 -10.80 3.22 0.46
CA GLU A 186 -11.07 3.62 1.84
C GLU A 186 -10.50 2.61 2.85
N VAL A 187 -10.15 3.12 4.03
CA VAL A 187 -9.98 2.30 5.23
C VAL A 187 -11.29 2.40 5.99
N ALA A 188 -12.17 1.42 5.80
CA ALA A 188 -13.55 1.47 6.26
C ALA A 188 -13.70 1.23 7.77
N ARG A 189 -12.86 0.34 8.31
CA ARG A 189 -12.89 -0.08 9.72
C ARG A 189 -11.52 -0.56 10.17
N LEU A 190 -11.22 -0.36 11.44
CA LEU A 190 -10.11 -1.01 12.15
C LEU A 190 -10.66 -2.05 13.12
N GLU A 191 -10.04 -3.22 13.17
CA GLU A 191 -10.33 -4.23 14.16
C GLU A 191 -9.43 -4.02 15.39
N PRO A 192 -9.99 -3.60 16.53
CA PRO A 192 -9.20 -3.19 17.69
C PRO A 192 -8.39 -4.36 18.26
N ASP A 193 -7.20 -4.03 18.75
CA ASP A 193 -6.36 -4.94 19.56
C ASP A 193 -5.86 -6.18 18.79
N THR A 194 -5.76 -6.10 17.46
CA THR A 194 -5.22 -7.16 16.60
C THR A 194 -3.75 -6.95 16.23
N GLY A 195 -3.19 -5.76 16.48
CA GLY A 195 -1.80 -5.45 16.15
C GLY A 195 -0.76 -6.23 16.96
N PRO A 196 0.47 -6.34 16.45
CA PRO A 196 1.55 -7.07 17.11
C PRO A 196 2.03 -6.36 18.38
N LEU A 197 2.62 -7.13 19.30
CA LEU A 197 3.00 -6.63 20.63
C LEU A 197 4.03 -5.50 20.58
N PHE A 198 5.01 -5.56 19.67
CA PHE A 198 6.02 -4.50 19.53
C PHE A 198 5.36 -3.16 19.17
N PHE A 199 4.35 -3.20 18.29
CA PHE A 199 3.63 -2.01 17.85
C PHE A 199 2.78 -1.46 19.00
N LYS A 200 2.02 -2.32 19.68
CA LYS A 200 1.21 -1.92 20.86
C LYS A 200 2.03 -1.26 21.97
N LYS A 201 3.30 -1.67 22.13
CA LYS A 201 4.23 -1.10 23.13
C LYS A 201 4.95 0.16 22.63
N GLY A 202 5.25 0.24 21.34
CA GLY A 202 6.11 1.27 20.76
C GLY A 202 5.37 2.42 20.06
N ALA A 203 4.11 2.23 19.69
CA ALA A 203 3.31 3.25 19.00
C ALA A 203 2.99 4.44 19.92
N PRO A 204 2.90 5.67 19.37
CA PRO A 204 2.37 6.81 20.12
C PRO A 204 0.97 6.53 20.67
N ARG A 205 0.63 7.18 21.78
CA ARG A 205 -0.67 7.01 22.46
C ARG A 205 -1.83 7.16 21.46
N ASP A 206 -2.78 6.24 21.56
CA ASP A 206 -4.01 6.14 20.77
C ASP A 206 -3.83 5.75 19.29
N ILE A 207 -2.60 5.60 18.77
CA ILE A 207 -2.36 5.08 17.42
C ILE A 207 -2.53 3.56 17.42
N ALA A 208 -3.50 3.09 16.64
CA ALA A 208 -3.85 1.68 16.49
C ALA A 208 -3.18 1.05 15.27
N ARG A 209 -2.94 1.83 14.20
CA ARG A 209 -2.40 1.33 12.94
C ARG A 209 -1.61 2.42 12.23
N ILE A 210 -0.61 2.04 11.45
CA ILE A 210 -0.02 2.87 10.41
C ILE A 210 -0.06 2.15 9.05
N SER A 211 -0.16 2.91 7.98
CA SER A 211 0.13 2.46 6.62
C SER A 211 1.33 3.23 6.09
N ILE A 212 2.35 2.52 5.60
CA ILE A 212 3.52 3.12 4.95
C ILE A 212 3.32 2.99 3.44
N LEU A 213 3.42 4.10 2.72
CA LEU A 213 3.14 4.22 1.30
C LEU A 213 4.43 4.48 0.53
N PHE A 214 4.86 3.51 -0.26
CA PHE A 214 5.98 3.63 -1.21
C PHE A 214 5.40 3.95 -2.59
N ARG A 215 5.77 5.10 -3.14
CA ARG A 215 5.17 5.63 -4.37
C ARG A 215 6.22 5.84 -5.45
N GLU A 216 5.83 5.47 -6.67
CA GLU A 216 6.60 5.77 -7.87
C GLU A 216 6.23 7.16 -8.43
N PRO A 217 7.19 7.86 -9.06
CA PRO A 217 6.88 9.05 -9.83
C PRO A 217 5.93 8.70 -10.97
N CYS A 218 5.01 9.62 -11.22
CA CYS A 218 4.04 9.60 -12.31
C CYS A 218 4.02 10.93 -13.03
#